data_AF-A0AAN4ZQV9-F1
#
_entry.id   AF-A0AAN4ZQV9-F1
#
_cell.length_a   1.000
_cell.length_b   1.000
_cell.length_c   1.000
_cell.angle_alpha   90.00
_cell.angle_beta   90.00
_cell.angle_gamma   90.00
#
_symmetry.space_group_name_H-M   'P 1'
#
loop_
_entity.id
_entity.type
_entity.pdbx_description
1 polymer ?
#
loop_
_entity_poly.entity_id
_entity_poly.type
_entity_poly.pdbx_seq_one_letter_code
_entity_poly.pdbx_strand_id
1 'polypeptide(L)'
;CCEMASDSLLVWMSSRDSYVESQGTTTLRIKHASKLGRNIMDFRDTAGQLVTLDLQRLKQLKPVVVEIIGSRNPLEDLLKKLDSISDQEVSSIFESVRSVVVHEAVCSAKTVCDFLRRLTILSSFSVSGVDYTPSEWGEIARALQKLNVRCLSAGCGPVCSLARSLNVEMLHLYGQPGVGLAELTSCSSPLITVKSLFCCEIDFENAESVAVPLLETIPALFPRLESLVFDWNMVDPALTIDANAKKVVEAIAALKSSLPLSMVAIIAYTPCGETKHAAGELARTLSSSFHQVSLVTFATRGVPVDNHNFSLVLGGESADARATLTHLIVQRRSSIISAAQSMLLIDSDSVLHQTGSLIDFGGFDPKYIQKEIAAKDKEFEQQTYE
;
A
#
# COMPACT_ATOMS: atom_id res chain seq x y z
N CYS A 1 -39.94 12.89 8.26
CA CYS A 1 -40.49 13.00 6.90
C CYS A 1 -39.57 12.28 5.94
N CYS A 2 -40.05 11.16 5.41
CA CYS A 2 -39.35 10.30 4.48
C CYS A 2 -39.57 10.82 3.05
N GLU A 3 -38.54 11.39 2.45
CA GLU A 3 -38.44 11.76 1.02
C GLU A 3 -36.94 11.71 0.69
N MET A 4 -36.38 10.99 -0.28
CA MET A 4 -36.90 10.08 -1.30
C MET A 4 -35.91 8.93 -1.46
N ALA A 5 -36.40 7.77 -1.90
CA ALA A 5 -35.61 6.71 -2.49
C ALA A 5 -34.91 7.22 -3.76
N SER A 6 -33.75 7.83 -3.59
CA SER A 6 -32.85 8.07 -4.71
C SER A 6 -32.02 6.81 -4.89
N ASP A 7 -32.26 6.08 -5.99
CA ASP A 7 -31.36 5.03 -6.51
C ASP A 7 -30.02 5.61 -7.02
N SER A 8 -29.76 6.89 -6.73
CA SER A 8 -28.57 7.62 -7.12
C SER A 8 -27.70 7.99 -5.91
N LEU A 9 -26.39 7.84 -6.11
CA LEU A 9 -25.31 8.11 -5.18
C LEU A 9 -24.52 9.31 -5.68
N LEU A 10 -24.27 10.28 -4.81
CA LEU A 10 -23.35 11.37 -5.10
C LEU A 10 -21.94 10.93 -4.70
N VAL A 11 -21.05 10.82 -5.68
CA VAL A 11 -19.64 10.46 -5.47
C VAL A 11 -18.73 11.56 -6.00
N TRP A 12 -17.50 11.64 -5.50
CA TRP A 12 -16.46 12.43 -6.14
C TRP A 12 -15.68 11.52 -7.10
N MET A 13 -15.45 11.96 -8.32
CA MET A 13 -14.68 11.20 -9.33
C MET A 13 -13.51 12.04 -9.82
N SER A 14 -12.33 11.42 -9.91
CA SER A 14 -11.16 12.07 -10.52
C SER A 14 -11.42 12.37 -12.00
N SER A 15 -10.97 13.53 -12.44
CA SER A 15 -10.88 13.87 -13.86
C SER A 15 -9.92 12.91 -14.56
N ARG A 16 -10.18 12.63 -15.84
CA ARG A 16 -9.27 11.85 -16.66
C ARG A 16 -8.23 12.75 -17.29
N ASP A 17 -6.99 12.31 -17.23
CA ASP A 17 -5.88 12.97 -17.93
C ASP A 17 -5.93 12.69 -19.44
N SER A 18 -6.56 11.57 -19.85
CA SER A 18 -6.73 11.19 -21.26
C SER A 18 -8.10 10.56 -21.52
N TYR A 19 -8.77 11.02 -22.58
CA TYR A 19 -10.04 10.45 -23.08
C TYR A 19 -9.83 9.33 -24.11
N VAL A 20 -8.59 9.09 -24.54
CA VAL A 20 -8.26 8.16 -25.63
C VAL A 20 -7.67 6.85 -25.10
N GLU A 21 -7.01 6.89 -23.95
CA GLU A 21 -6.46 5.69 -23.31
C GLU A 21 -7.55 4.81 -22.72
N SER A 22 -7.38 3.49 -22.81
CA SER A 22 -8.28 2.53 -22.17
C SER A 22 -8.35 2.82 -20.68
N GLN A 23 -9.55 2.84 -20.10
CA GLN A 23 -9.70 2.93 -18.65
C GLN A 23 -8.91 1.79 -18.00
N GLY A 24 -7.95 2.16 -17.15
CA GLY A 24 -7.35 1.21 -16.22
C GLY A 24 -8.38 0.74 -15.19
N THR A 25 -7.91 0.16 -14.10
CA THR A 25 -8.75 -0.28 -12.99
C THR A 25 -9.39 0.89 -12.24
N THR A 26 -10.52 0.63 -11.60
CA THR A 26 -11.21 1.59 -10.74
C THR A 26 -10.85 1.34 -9.27
N THR A 27 -10.51 2.39 -8.54
CA THR A 27 -10.38 2.37 -7.08
C THR A 27 -11.59 3.06 -6.45
N LEU A 28 -12.32 2.34 -5.61
CA LEU A 28 -13.39 2.89 -4.78
C LEU A 28 -12.85 3.20 -3.38
N ARG A 29 -12.89 4.47 -2.98
CA ARG A 29 -12.51 4.91 -1.63
C ARG A 29 -13.73 5.24 -0.81
N ILE A 30 -13.82 4.66 0.38
CA ILE A 30 -14.88 4.86 1.34
C ILE A 30 -14.28 5.67 2.49
N LYS A 31 -14.64 6.96 2.56
CA LYS A 31 -14.06 7.90 3.53
C LYS A 31 -15.02 9.03 3.85
N HIS A 32 -14.75 9.78 4.92
CA HIS A 32 -15.59 10.91 5.31
C HIS A 32 -15.68 11.98 4.19
N ALA A 33 -16.83 12.63 4.05
CA ALA A 33 -17.09 13.63 3.01
C ALA A 33 -16.08 14.80 3.01
N SER A 34 -15.56 15.19 4.18
CA SER A 34 -14.51 16.21 4.30
C SER A 34 -13.17 15.78 3.69
N LYS A 35 -12.95 14.50 3.39
CA LYS A 35 -11.70 13.97 2.82
C LYS A 35 -11.79 13.61 1.33
N LEU A 36 -12.93 13.83 0.66
CA LEU A 36 -13.06 13.58 -0.78
C LEU A 36 -12.03 14.38 -1.59
N GLY A 37 -11.47 13.79 -2.65
CA GLY A 37 -10.39 14.33 -3.47
C GLY A 37 -8.99 14.33 -2.84
N ARG A 38 -8.84 13.84 -1.60
CA ARG A 38 -7.55 13.68 -0.91
C ARG A 38 -7.08 12.21 -0.91
N ASN A 39 -5.77 11.97 -0.95
CA ASN A 39 -5.19 10.64 -0.85
C ASN A 39 -5.15 10.16 0.62
N ILE A 40 -4.59 8.96 0.86
CA ILE A 40 -4.47 8.38 2.21
C ILE A 40 -3.64 9.25 3.18
N MET A 41 -2.71 10.05 2.66
CA MET A 41 -1.87 10.99 3.44
C MET A 41 -2.54 12.37 3.62
N ASP A 42 -3.82 12.49 3.25
CA ASP A 42 -4.61 13.72 3.25
C ASP A 42 -4.10 14.85 2.33
N PHE A 43 -3.20 14.54 1.39
CA PHE A 43 -2.82 15.47 0.32
C PHE A 43 -3.85 15.47 -0.80
N ARG A 44 -4.00 16.60 -1.50
CA ARG A 44 -4.81 16.67 -2.72
C ARG A 44 -4.25 15.71 -3.76
N ASP A 45 -5.11 14.84 -4.27
CA ASP A 45 -4.68 13.74 -5.15
C ASP A 45 -4.68 14.19 -6.62
N THR A 46 -5.87 14.42 -7.18
CA THR A 46 -6.08 14.83 -8.58
C THR A 46 -7.26 15.80 -8.68
N ALA A 47 -7.36 16.53 -9.81
CA ALA A 47 -8.58 17.27 -10.13
C ALA A 47 -9.76 16.30 -10.27
N GLY A 48 -10.98 16.76 -9.96
CA GLY A 48 -12.17 15.93 -10.06
C GLY A 48 -13.42 16.70 -9.72
N GLN A 49 -14.57 16.02 -9.77
CA GLN A 49 -15.88 16.64 -9.60
C GLN A 49 -16.88 15.70 -8.94
N LEU A 50 -17.95 16.28 -8.39
CA LEU A 50 -19.09 15.52 -7.89
C LEU A 50 -19.93 15.01 -9.07
N VAL A 51 -20.24 13.71 -9.04
CA VAL A 51 -21.02 13.02 -10.06
C VAL A 51 -22.11 12.21 -9.37
N THR A 52 -23.34 12.34 -9.88
CA THR A 52 -24.46 11.50 -9.47
C THR A 52 -24.46 10.20 -10.29
N LEU A 53 -24.35 9.07 -9.62
CA LEU A 53 -24.35 7.73 -10.21
C LEU A 53 -25.59 6.96 -9.79
N ASP A 54 -26.32 6.39 -10.72
CA ASP A 54 -27.32 5.37 -10.41
C ASP A 54 -26.67 4.00 -10.11
N LEU A 55 -27.46 3.05 -9.59
CA LEU A 55 -26.99 1.70 -9.29
C LEU A 55 -26.42 0.94 -10.51
N GLN A 56 -26.94 1.20 -11.72
CA GLN A 56 -26.42 0.55 -12.93
C GLN A 56 -25.03 1.05 -13.30
N ARG A 57 -24.81 2.36 -13.18
CA ARG A 57 -23.49 2.97 -13.34
C ARG A 57 -22.53 2.49 -12.27
N LEU A 58 -22.97 2.34 -11.01
CA LEU A 58 -22.16 1.78 -9.94
C LEU A 58 -21.65 0.37 -10.29
N LYS A 59 -22.53 -0.49 -10.83
CA LYS A 59 -22.15 -1.84 -11.31
C LYS A 59 -21.12 -1.80 -12.44
N GLN A 60 -21.22 -0.81 -13.32
CA GLN A 60 -20.27 -0.62 -14.43
C GLN A 60 -18.89 -0.13 -13.98
N LEU A 61 -18.76 0.42 -12.76
CA LEU A 61 -17.47 0.90 -12.24
C LEU A 61 -16.49 -0.24 -11.98
N LYS A 62 -16.98 -1.44 -11.64
CA LYS A 62 -16.21 -2.66 -11.37
C LYS A 62 -14.92 -2.37 -10.59
N PRO A 63 -15.03 -1.87 -9.33
CA PRO A 63 -13.86 -1.55 -8.53
C PRO A 63 -12.96 -2.79 -8.38
N VAL A 64 -11.67 -2.58 -8.62
CA VAL A 64 -10.63 -3.61 -8.42
C VAL A 64 -9.93 -3.40 -7.08
N VAL A 65 -9.86 -2.15 -6.62
CA VAL A 65 -9.33 -1.78 -5.32
C VAL A 65 -10.43 -1.10 -4.50
N VAL A 66 -10.57 -1.49 -3.24
CA VAL A 66 -11.43 -0.80 -2.28
C VAL A 66 -10.57 -0.30 -1.12
N GLU A 67 -10.64 1.00 -0.84
CA GLU A 67 -9.91 1.64 0.26
C GLU A 67 -10.91 2.16 1.30
N ILE A 68 -10.79 1.73 2.55
CA ILE A 68 -11.58 2.20 3.69
C ILE A 68 -10.66 3.09 4.51
N ILE A 69 -10.89 4.40 4.48
CA ILE A 69 -9.90 5.39 4.92
C ILE A 69 -10.48 6.31 6.00
N GLY A 70 -9.74 6.44 7.09
CA GLY A 70 -9.92 7.45 8.11
C GLY A 70 -11.13 7.23 9.02
N SER A 71 -11.22 8.07 10.05
CA SER A 71 -12.36 8.11 10.95
C SER A 71 -13.63 8.59 10.26
N ARG A 72 -14.79 8.15 10.77
CA ARG A 72 -16.13 8.52 10.26
C ARG A 72 -16.34 8.17 8.77
N ASN A 73 -15.69 7.13 8.28
CA ASN A 73 -15.98 6.60 6.95
C ASN A 73 -17.40 5.97 6.93
N PRO A 74 -18.15 6.07 5.82
CA PRO A 74 -19.54 5.63 5.74
C PRO A 74 -19.68 4.14 5.37
N LEU A 75 -18.71 3.28 5.74
CA LEU A 75 -18.75 1.86 5.37
C LEU A 75 -19.96 1.14 5.97
N GLU A 76 -20.26 1.38 7.25
CA GLU A 76 -21.39 0.72 7.91
C GLU A 76 -22.73 1.09 7.25
N ASP A 77 -22.91 2.37 6.90
CA ASP A 77 -24.09 2.84 6.20
C ASP A 77 -24.19 2.23 4.79
N LEU A 78 -23.05 2.11 4.09
CA LEU A 78 -23.00 1.45 2.79
C LEU A 78 -23.44 -0.02 2.91
N LEU A 79 -22.91 -0.76 3.89
CA LEU A 79 -23.28 -2.16 4.10
C LEU A 79 -24.77 -2.32 4.43
N LYS A 80 -25.31 -1.48 5.32
CA LYS A 80 -26.76 -1.47 5.63
C LYS A 80 -27.61 -1.19 4.39
N LYS A 81 -27.16 -0.30 3.50
CA LYS A 81 -27.87 -0.05 2.24
C LYS A 81 -27.77 -1.25 1.31
N LEU A 82 -26.62 -1.90 1.23
CA LEU A 82 -26.42 -3.10 0.42
C LEU A 82 -27.25 -4.29 0.93
N ASP A 83 -27.60 -4.35 2.22
CA ASP A 83 -28.53 -5.37 2.77
C ASP A 83 -29.96 -5.24 2.22
N SER A 84 -30.32 -4.08 1.67
CA SER A 84 -31.61 -3.88 1.00
C SER A 84 -31.61 -4.31 -0.47
N ILE A 85 -30.47 -4.81 -0.97
CA ILE A 85 -30.24 -5.21 -2.35
C ILE A 85 -29.97 -6.74 -2.37
N SER A 86 -30.28 -7.41 -3.48
CA SER A 86 -30.04 -8.85 -3.58
C SER A 86 -28.55 -9.23 -3.52
N ASP A 87 -28.23 -10.37 -2.91
CA ASP A 87 -26.84 -10.86 -2.80
C ASP A 87 -26.15 -11.00 -4.17
N GLN A 88 -26.91 -11.35 -5.21
CA GLN A 88 -26.40 -11.45 -6.58
C GLN A 88 -25.95 -10.10 -7.12
N GLU A 89 -26.69 -9.03 -6.84
CA GLU A 89 -26.33 -7.68 -7.26
C GLU A 89 -25.15 -7.13 -6.46
N VAL A 90 -25.12 -7.36 -5.15
CA VAL A 90 -23.97 -7.00 -4.31
C VAL A 90 -22.71 -7.71 -4.82
N SER A 91 -22.81 -9.00 -5.10
CA SER A 91 -21.71 -9.79 -5.66
C SER A 91 -21.24 -9.22 -7.00
N SER A 92 -22.16 -8.79 -7.87
CA SER A 92 -21.81 -8.19 -9.17
C SER A 92 -21.06 -6.86 -9.05
N ILE A 93 -21.30 -6.09 -7.98
CA ILE A 93 -20.59 -4.82 -7.74
C ILE A 93 -19.13 -5.09 -7.35
N PHE A 94 -18.89 -6.09 -6.52
CA PHE A 94 -17.57 -6.38 -5.95
C PHE A 94 -16.84 -7.56 -6.60
N GLU A 95 -17.38 -8.13 -7.68
CA GLU A 95 -16.83 -9.31 -8.37
C GLU A 95 -15.37 -9.13 -8.82
N SER A 96 -14.99 -7.88 -9.13
CA SER A 96 -13.69 -7.51 -9.66
C SER A 96 -12.70 -7.08 -8.58
N VAL A 97 -13.14 -6.95 -7.32
CA VAL A 97 -12.26 -6.53 -6.22
C VAL A 97 -11.16 -7.57 -6.04
N ARG A 98 -9.91 -7.10 -6.04
CA ARG A 98 -8.70 -7.90 -5.82
C ARG A 98 -7.82 -7.33 -4.72
N SER A 99 -8.04 -6.08 -4.30
CA SER A 99 -7.34 -5.47 -3.19
C SER A 99 -8.28 -4.72 -2.25
N VAL A 100 -8.04 -4.87 -0.96
CA VAL A 100 -8.71 -4.09 0.09
C VAL A 100 -7.66 -3.42 0.96
N VAL A 101 -7.84 -2.13 1.22
CA VAL A 101 -7.00 -1.33 2.11
C VAL A 101 -7.86 -0.82 3.26
N VAL A 102 -7.41 -0.98 4.49
CA VAL A 102 -8.01 -0.41 5.70
C VAL A 102 -6.97 0.47 6.36
N HIS A 103 -7.16 1.78 6.33
CA HIS A 103 -6.16 2.75 6.79
C HIS A 103 -6.79 3.78 7.73
N GLU A 104 -6.34 3.83 8.99
CA GLU A 104 -6.88 4.72 10.04
C GLU A 104 -8.41 4.64 10.18
N ALA A 105 -8.99 3.51 9.78
CA ALA A 105 -10.42 3.36 9.66
C ALA A 105 -11.01 3.03 11.03
N VAL A 106 -11.75 3.99 11.59
CA VAL A 106 -12.55 3.75 12.81
C VAL A 106 -13.83 2.99 12.41
N CYS A 107 -13.67 1.69 12.14
CA CYS A 107 -14.76 0.76 11.84
C CYS A 107 -14.56 -0.53 12.63
N SER A 108 -15.65 -1.12 13.12
CA SER A 108 -15.56 -2.36 13.91
C SER A 108 -15.02 -3.51 13.06
N ALA A 109 -14.31 -4.46 13.67
CA ALA A 109 -13.84 -5.64 12.95
C ALA A 109 -14.99 -6.45 12.33
N LYS A 110 -16.16 -6.43 12.98
CA LYS A 110 -17.40 -7.00 12.43
C LYS A 110 -17.78 -6.34 11.10
N THR A 111 -17.78 -5.01 11.04
CA THR A 111 -18.07 -4.25 9.81
C THR A 111 -17.11 -4.62 8.68
N VAL A 112 -15.80 -4.72 8.97
CA VAL A 112 -14.80 -5.16 7.99
C VAL A 112 -15.06 -6.59 7.54
N CYS A 113 -15.33 -7.51 8.48
CA CYS A 113 -15.66 -8.90 8.15
C CYS A 113 -16.94 -9.02 7.32
N ASP A 114 -17.97 -8.23 7.62
CA ASP A 114 -19.23 -8.19 6.89
C ASP A 114 -19.00 -7.73 5.44
N PHE A 115 -18.07 -6.79 5.22
CA PHE A 115 -17.64 -6.40 3.87
C PHE A 115 -16.85 -7.53 3.19
N LEU A 116 -15.84 -8.09 3.85
CA LEU A 116 -14.99 -9.16 3.28
C LEU A 116 -15.81 -10.39 2.85
N ARG A 117 -16.88 -10.73 3.58
CA ARG A 117 -17.77 -11.85 3.22
C ARG A 117 -18.55 -11.65 1.91
N ARG A 118 -18.62 -10.42 1.38
CA ARG A 118 -19.23 -10.10 0.09
C ARG A 118 -18.25 -10.29 -1.08
N LEU A 119 -16.98 -10.56 -0.79
CA LEU A 119 -15.95 -10.79 -1.79
C LEU A 119 -15.81 -12.28 -2.06
N THR A 120 -15.44 -12.63 -3.30
CA THR A 120 -15.21 -14.02 -3.72
C THR A 120 -13.73 -14.40 -3.69
N ILE A 121 -12.85 -13.44 -3.99
CA ILE A 121 -11.41 -13.59 -4.02
C ILE A 121 -10.77 -12.27 -3.61
N LEU A 122 -9.61 -12.34 -2.97
CA LEU A 122 -8.81 -11.17 -2.62
C LEU A 122 -7.34 -11.51 -2.76
N SER A 123 -6.63 -10.81 -3.64
CA SER A 123 -5.20 -11.05 -3.88
C SER A 123 -4.34 -10.34 -2.85
N SER A 124 -4.70 -9.11 -2.47
CA SER A 124 -3.98 -8.29 -1.49
C SER A 124 -4.88 -7.70 -0.42
N PHE A 125 -4.39 -7.69 0.81
CA PHE A 125 -5.04 -7.02 1.94
C PHE A 125 -4.02 -6.11 2.63
N SER A 126 -4.39 -4.85 2.85
CA SER A 126 -3.56 -3.86 3.54
C SER A 126 -4.26 -3.32 4.77
N VAL A 127 -3.56 -3.23 5.90
CA VAL A 127 -4.12 -2.71 7.15
C VAL A 127 -3.12 -1.86 7.93
N SER A 128 -3.53 -0.69 8.40
CA SER A 128 -2.71 0.22 9.21
C SER A 128 -3.58 1.19 10.03
N GLY A 129 -3.06 1.67 11.15
CA GLY A 129 -3.73 2.68 11.99
C GLY A 129 -5.05 2.22 12.61
N VAL A 130 -5.22 0.92 12.86
CA VAL A 130 -6.42 0.36 13.52
C VAL A 130 -6.07 -0.23 14.88
N ASP A 131 -7.02 -0.18 15.81
CA ASP A 131 -6.85 -0.67 17.19
C ASP A 131 -7.82 -1.82 17.47
N TYR A 132 -7.62 -2.95 16.78
CA TYR A 132 -8.40 -4.16 16.98
C TYR A 132 -7.82 -5.02 18.10
N THR A 133 -8.71 -5.59 18.90
CA THR A 133 -8.36 -6.57 19.93
C THR A 133 -7.86 -7.88 19.31
N PRO A 134 -7.14 -8.74 20.07
CA PRO A 134 -6.71 -10.04 19.58
C PRO A 134 -7.85 -10.95 19.07
N SER A 135 -9.04 -10.87 19.70
CA SER A 135 -10.20 -11.64 19.27
C SER A 135 -10.72 -11.16 17.90
N GLU A 136 -10.77 -9.85 17.71
CA GLU A 136 -11.18 -9.22 16.45
C GLU A 136 -10.22 -9.55 15.32
N TRP A 137 -8.91 -9.53 15.57
CA TRP A 137 -7.92 -10.01 14.60
C TRP A 137 -8.13 -11.47 14.23
N GLY A 138 -8.53 -12.31 15.19
CA GLY A 138 -8.90 -13.70 14.92
C GLY A 138 -10.12 -13.84 14.00
N GLU A 139 -11.10 -12.93 14.10
CA GLU A 139 -12.25 -12.89 13.19
C GLU A 139 -11.85 -12.45 11.78
N ILE A 140 -11.04 -11.39 11.68
CA ILE A 140 -10.52 -10.86 10.40
C ILE A 140 -9.68 -11.94 9.70
N ALA A 141 -8.79 -12.62 10.41
CA ALA A 141 -7.98 -13.71 9.87
C ALA A 141 -8.86 -14.81 9.25
N ARG A 142 -9.91 -15.25 9.96
CA ARG A 142 -10.85 -16.26 9.45
C ARG A 142 -11.63 -15.80 8.21
N ALA A 143 -11.95 -14.52 8.11
CA ALA A 143 -12.59 -13.97 6.93
C ALA A 143 -11.62 -13.96 5.73
N LEU A 144 -10.39 -13.48 5.93
CA LEU A 144 -9.36 -13.39 4.90
C LEU A 144 -8.89 -14.76 4.40
N GLN A 145 -8.81 -15.78 5.28
CA GLN A 145 -8.46 -17.15 4.90
C GLN A 145 -9.35 -17.72 3.79
N LYS A 146 -10.62 -17.32 3.74
CA LYS A 146 -11.57 -17.78 2.72
C LYS A 146 -11.35 -17.12 1.36
N LEU A 147 -10.58 -16.03 1.30
CA LEU A 147 -10.39 -15.20 0.11
C LEU A 147 -9.07 -15.47 -0.62
N ASN A 148 -8.21 -16.35 -0.10
CA ASN A 148 -6.91 -16.72 -0.68
C ASN A 148 -5.95 -15.52 -0.86
N VAL A 149 -5.80 -14.72 0.19
CA VAL A 149 -4.88 -13.56 0.21
C VAL A 149 -3.43 -14.00 -0.02
N ARG A 150 -2.78 -13.44 -1.03
CA ARG A 150 -1.38 -13.74 -1.39
C ARG A 150 -0.39 -12.67 -0.94
N CYS A 151 -0.85 -11.41 -0.80
CA CYS A 151 -0.06 -10.30 -0.30
C CYS A 151 -0.73 -9.67 0.93
N LEU A 152 0.02 -9.59 2.03
CA LEU A 152 -0.37 -8.86 3.23
C LEU A 152 0.52 -7.62 3.36
N SER A 153 -0.09 -6.45 3.49
CA SER A 153 0.58 -5.24 3.95
C SER A 153 0.05 -4.88 5.33
N ALA A 154 0.93 -4.77 6.31
CA ALA A 154 0.52 -4.49 7.67
C ALA A 154 1.46 -3.47 8.31
N GLY A 155 0.85 -2.47 8.93
CA GLY A 155 1.51 -1.50 9.81
C GLY A 155 1.14 -1.66 11.28
N CYS A 156 0.27 -2.63 11.59
CA CYS A 156 -0.25 -2.91 12.93
C CYS A 156 -0.84 -4.32 13.02
N GLY A 157 -1.18 -4.74 14.25
CA GLY A 157 -1.81 -6.03 14.53
C GLY A 157 -0.82 -7.19 14.59
N PRO A 158 -1.29 -8.44 14.75
CA PRO A 158 -0.43 -9.60 14.88
C PRO A 158 0.04 -10.10 13.50
N VAL A 159 0.85 -9.29 12.81
CA VAL A 159 1.44 -9.52 11.48
C VAL A 159 1.96 -10.94 11.31
N CYS A 160 2.77 -11.43 12.26
CA CYS A 160 3.35 -12.77 12.20
C CYS A 160 2.28 -13.88 12.23
N SER A 161 1.25 -13.71 13.06
CA SER A 161 0.13 -14.65 13.14
C SER A 161 -0.73 -14.61 11.87
N LEU A 162 -1.03 -13.40 11.38
CA LEU A 162 -1.82 -13.18 10.17
C LEU A 162 -1.13 -13.77 8.95
N ALA A 163 0.13 -13.40 8.67
CA ALA A 163 0.89 -13.90 7.54
C ALA A 163 0.93 -15.44 7.52
N ARG A 164 1.13 -16.07 8.68
CA ARG A 164 1.10 -17.54 8.82
C ARG A 164 -0.28 -18.12 8.54
N SER A 165 -1.32 -17.54 9.14
CA SER A 165 -2.69 -18.03 8.98
C SER A 165 -3.18 -17.96 7.53
N LEU A 166 -2.67 -16.99 6.77
CA LEU A 166 -3.03 -16.73 5.38
C LEU A 166 -2.09 -17.41 4.37
N ASN A 167 -0.94 -17.92 4.80
CA ASN A 167 0.09 -18.49 3.93
C ASN A 167 0.51 -17.53 2.80
N VAL A 168 0.70 -16.25 3.13
CA VAL A 168 1.01 -15.23 2.13
C VAL A 168 2.35 -15.48 1.45
N GLU A 169 2.43 -15.13 0.17
CA GLU A 169 3.64 -15.18 -0.65
C GLU A 169 4.46 -13.88 -0.53
N MET A 170 3.80 -12.78 -0.16
CA MET A 170 4.41 -11.48 0.01
C MET A 170 3.96 -10.80 1.28
N LEU A 171 4.92 -10.18 1.96
CA LEU A 171 4.71 -9.39 3.16
C LEU A 171 5.27 -7.98 2.97
N HIS A 172 4.46 -6.97 3.28
CA HIS A 172 4.84 -5.57 3.29
C HIS A 172 4.69 -5.01 4.70
N LEU A 173 5.81 -4.63 5.30
CA LEU A 173 5.88 -4.02 6.62
C LEU A 173 5.81 -2.51 6.41
N TYR A 174 4.58 -1.98 6.40
CA TYR A 174 4.27 -0.61 6.00
C TYR A 174 2.98 -0.10 6.64
N GLY A 175 3.00 1.16 7.04
CA GLY A 175 1.87 1.91 7.58
C GLY A 175 2.04 2.18 9.07
N GLN A 176 1.43 3.27 9.52
CA GLN A 176 1.50 3.68 10.92
C GLN A 176 0.73 2.72 11.85
N PRO A 177 1.18 2.52 13.10
CA PRO A 177 2.39 3.09 13.71
C PRO A 177 3.72 2.46 13.25
N GLY A 178 3.68 1.35 12.53
CA GLY A 178 4.85 0.55 12.13
C GLY A 178 4.84 -0.80 12.84
N VAL A 179 5.41 -1.82 12.20
CA VAL A 179 5.48 -3.16 12.80
C VAL A 179 6.61 -3.19 13.81
N GLY A 180 6.31 -3.52 15.06
CA GLY A 180 7.32 -3.62 16.10
C GLY A 180 8.35 -4.72 15.83
N LEU A 181 9.64 -4.39 15.93
CA LEU A 181 10.72 -5.38 15.79
C LEU A 181 10.58 -6.54 16.80
N ALA A 182 10.06 -6.25 18.00
CA ALA A 182 9.76 -7.26 19.02
C ALA A 182 8.77 -8.33 18.51
N GLU A 183 7.80 -7.96 17.68
CA GLU A 183 6.85 -8.91 17.10
C GLU A 183 7.51 -9.87 16.11
N LEU A 184 8.44 -9.35 15.31
CA LEU A 184 9.16 -10.13 14.31
C LEU A 184 10.17 -11.08 14.98
N THR A 185 10.91 -10.59 15.98
CA THR A 185 11.93 -11.37 16.70
C THR A 185 11.32 -12.41 17.64
N SER A 186 10.15 -12.15 18.21
CA SER A 186 9.42 -13.13 19.06
C SER A 186 8.62 -14.17 18.25
N CYS A 187 8.63 -14.07 16.93
CA CYS A 187 7.94 -15.00 16.06
C CYS A 187 8.59 -16.39 16.09
N SER A 188 7.98 -17.32 16.82
CA SER A 188 8.54 -18.65 17.10
C SER A 188 8.58 -19.60 15.89
N SER A 189 7.78 -19.33 14.86
CA SER A 189 7.61 -20.22 13.70
C SER A 189 7.90 -19.49 12.39
N PRO A 190 8.80 -20.02 11.54
CA PRO A 190 9.13 -19.42 10.25
C PRO A 190 7.92 -19.24 9.33
N LEU A 191 7.93 -18.16 8.56
CA LEU A 191 6.96 -17.80 7.53
C LEU A 191 7.45 -18.30 6.16
N ILE A 192 7.47 -19.63 5.99
CA ILE A 192 8.12 -20.31 4.84
C ILE A 192 7.51 -19.99 3.47
N THR A 193 6.29 -19.46 3.42
CA THR A 193 5.59 -19.13 2.17
C THR A 193 6.01 -17.78 1.61
N VAL A 194 6.56 -16.90 2.44
CA VAL A 194 6.95 -15.55 2.05
C VAL A 194 8.21 -15.62 1.18
N LYS A 195 8.05 -15.21 -0.08
CA LYS A 195 9.11 -15.11 -1.09
C LYS A 195 9.54 -13.68 -1.37
N SER A 196 8.64 -12.72 -1.13
CA SER A 196 8.92 -11.29 -1.30
C SER A 196 8.65 -10.54 0.00
N LEU A 197 9.63 -9.77 0.46
CA LEU A 197 9.54 -8.96 1.66
C LEU A 197 9.84 -7.50 1.33
N PHE A 198 8.94 -6.63 1.75
CA PHE A 198 9.13 -5.19 1.71
C PHE A 198 9.25 -4.68 3.14
N CYS A 199 10.41 -4.13 3.48
CA CYS A 199 10.66 -3.48 4.76
C CYS A 199 10.65 -1.98 4.54
N CYS A 200 9.60 -1.30 5.02
CA CYS A 200 9.42 0.13 4.79
C CYS A 200 9.21 0.91 6.09
N GLU A 201 8.36 0.42 6.99
CA GLU A 201 8.07 1.07 8.27
C GLU A 201 8.11 0.05 9.41
N ILE A 202 9.20 0.08 10.17
CA ILE A 202 9.44 -0.78 11.34
C ILE A 202 9.55 0.12 12.57
N ASP A 203 8.83 -0.24 13.62
CA ASP A 203 9.00 0.39 14.93
C ASP A 203 10.14 -0.33 15.67
N PHE A 204 11.25 0.40 15.86
CA PHE A 204 12.44 -0.09 16.53
C PHE A 204 12.43 0.18 18.05
N GLU A 205 11.34 0.71 18.62
CA GLU A 205 11.15 0.91 20.06
C GLU A 205 12.38 1.49 20.79
N ASN A 206 12.82 2.69 20.40
CA ASN A 206 13.99 3.40 20.96
C ASN A 206 15.35 2.68 20.85
N ALA A 207 15.53 1.72 19.94
CA ALA A 207 16.82 1.07 19.73
C ALA A 207 17.89 2.02 19.13
N GLU A 208 19.12 1.99 19.69
CA GLU A 208 20.27 2.77 19.21
C GLU A 208 20.79 2.35 17.82
N SER A 209 20.48 1.11 17.39
CA SER A 209 20.82 0.57 16.08
C SER A 209 19.56 0.02 15.43
N VAL A 210 18.97 0.80 14.55
CA VAL A 210 17.63 0.57 14.03
C VAL A 210 17.57 -0.68 13.13
N ALA A 211 18.33 -0.80 12.04
CA ALA A 211 18.05 -1.84 11.04
C ALA A 211 18.75 -3.22 11.19
N VAL A 212 19.94 -3.30 11.81
CA VAL A 212 20.72 -4.58 11.82
C VAL A 212 19.99 -5.74 12.49
N PRO A 213 19.35 -5.58 13.68
CA PRO A 213 18.64 -6.68 14.32
C PRO A 213 17.48 -7.26 13.47
N LEU A 214 16.82 -6.41 12.68
CA LEU A 214 15.83 -6.86 11.70
C LEU A 214 16.48 -7.76 10.65
N LEU A 215 17.59 -7.32 10.06
CA LEU A 215 18.31 -8.07 9.03
C LEU A 215 18.81 -9.42 9.55
N GLU A 216 19.25 -9.50 10.81
CA GLU A 216 19.64 -10.77 11.45
C GLU A 216 18.45 -11.71 11.67
N THR A 217 17.24 -11.16 11.84
CA THR A 217 16.00 -11.94 12.02
C THR A 217 15.50 -12.55 10.71
N ILE A 218 15.71 -11.85 9.59
CA ILE A 218 15.14 -12.22 8.28
C ILE A 218 15.45 -13.68 7.88
N PRO A 219 16.69 -14.21 7.98
CA PRO A 219 16.98 -15.56 7.51
C PRO A 219 16.22 -16.66 8.26
N ALA A 220 16.04 -16.50 9.58
CA ALA A 220 15.33 -17.46 10.40
C ALA A 220 13.81 -17.38 10.17
N LEU A 221 13.30 -16.15 10.03
CA LEU A 221 11.86 -15.91 9.90
C LEU A 221 11.36 -16.19 8.47
N PHE A 222 12.14 -15.88 7.44
CA PHE A 222 11.76 -15.99 6.02
C PHE A 222 12.77 -16.85 5.23
N PRO A 223 12.88 -18.15 5.54
CA PRO A 223 13.96 -19.00 5.00
C PRO A 223 13.90 -19.24 3.47
N ARG A 224 12.79 -18.86 2.82
CA ARG A 224 12.59 -18.99 1.36
C ARG A 224 12.51 -17.64 0.66
N LEU A 225 13.04 -16.59 1.28
CA LEU A 225 13.01 -15.25 0.70
C LEU A 225 13.83 -15.18 -0.59
N GLU A 226 13.17 -14.79 -1.68
CA GLU A 226 13.76 -14.62 -3.02
C GLU A 226 13.96 -13.14 -3.36
N SER A 227 13.13 -12.24 -2.82
CA SER A 227 13.14 -10.82 -3.12
C SER A 227 13.03 -9.96 -1.86
N LEU A 228 13.97 -9.02 -1.69
CA LEU A 228 13.97 -8.05 -0.59
C LEU A 228 13.90 -6.62 -1.15
N VAL A 229 12.90 -5.85 -0.74
CA VAL A 229 12.83 -4.40 -0.96
C VAL A 229 12.99 -3.71 0.38
N PHE A 230 13.96 -2.81 0.46
CA PHE A 230 14.38 -2.17 1.70
C PHE A 230 14.34 -0.66 1.56
N ASP A 231 13.49 0.01 2.33
CA ASP A 231 13.47 1.47 2.41
C ASP A 231 14.59 1.96 3.33
N TRP A 232 15.50 2.77 2.79
CA TRP A 232 16.61 3.32 3.56
C TRP A 232 16.17 4.30 4.64
N ASN A 233 14.95 4.85 4.56
CA ASN A 233 14.42 5.74 5.59
C ASN A 233 14.30 5.07 6.97
N MET A 234 14.31 3.74 7.04
CA MET A 234 14.41 2.98 8.29
C MET A 234 15.79 3.09 8.97
N VAL A 235 16.82 3.56 8.25
CA VAL A 235 18.20 3.72 8.72
C VAL A 235 18.50 5.19 8.98
N ASP A 236 18.25 6.03 7.97
CA ASP A 236 18.53 7.47 7.99
C ASP A 236 17.54 8.16 7.02
N PRO A 237 16.94 9.30 7.40
CA PRO A 237 16.11 10.12 6.50
C PRO A 237 16.76 10.48 5.16
N ALA A 238 18.09 10.56 5.10
CA ALA A 238 18.82 10.73 3.85
C ALA A 238 20.00 9.76 3.80
N LEU A 239 20.35 9.29 2.60
CA LEU A 239 21.42 8.29 2.49
C LEU A 239 22.79 8.87 2.84
N THR A 240 23.35 8.40 3.95
CA THR A 240 24.72 8.67 4.39
C THR A 240 25.51 7.35 4.49
N ILE A 241 26.84 7.41 4.43
CA ILE A 241 27.73 6.24 4.61
C ILE A 241 28.62 6.49 5.83
N ASP A 242 28.03 6.34 7.01
CA ASP A 242 28.72 6.33 8.28
C ASP A 242 29.04 4.89 8.74
N ALA A 243 29.50 4.72 9.98
CA ALA A 243 29.80 3.40 10.53
C ALA A 243 28.55 2.51 10.68
N ASN A 244 27.38 3.10 10.93
CA ASN A 244 26.13 2.37 11.07
C ASN A 244 25.59 1.92 9.71
N ALA A 245 25.55 2.82 8.74
CA ALA A 245 25.19 2.53 7.36
C ALA A 245 26.03 1.39 6.78
N LYS A 246 27.35 1.37 7.03
CA LYS A 246 28.23 0.27 6.60
C LYS A 246 27.80 -1.07 7.18
N LYS A 247 27.49 -1.15 8.49
CA LYS A 247 26.98 -2.37 9.12
C LYS A 247 25.68 -2.85 8.48
N VAL A 248 24.76 -1.92 8.18
CA VAL A 248 23.49 -2.25 7.52
C VAL A 248 23.72 -2.81 6.12
N VAL A 249 24.57 -2.16 5.31
CA VAL A 249 24.88 -2.64 3.95
C VAL A 249 25.58 -4.00 3.98
N GLU A 250 26.52 -4.20 4.91
CA GLU A 250 27.18 -5.49 5.13
C GLU A 250 26.19 -6.58 5.54
N ALA A 251 25.24 -6.28 6.43
CA ALA A 251 24.19 -7.20 6.84
C ALA A 251 23.25 -7.55 5.67
N ILE A 252 22.84 -6.58 4.84
CA ILE A 252 22.07 -6.83 3.61
C ILE A 252 22.86 -7.72 2.64
N ALA A 253 24.15 -7.43 2.45
CA ALA A 253 25.03 -8.21 1.59
C ALA A 253 25.17 -9.66 2.09
N ALA A 254 25.25 -9.86 3.41
CA ALA A 254 25.37 -11.17 4.04
C ALA A 254 24.11 -12.04 3.83
N LEU A 255 22.92 -11.45 3.67
CA LEU A 255 21.68 -12.20 3.42
C LEU A 255 21.77 -13.11 2.19
N LYS A 256 22.50 -12.71 1.15
CA LYS A 256 22.68 -13.50 -0.08
C LYS A 256 23.32 -14.87 0.19
N SER A 257 24.19 -14.95 1.20
CA SER A 257 24.86 -16.18 1.61
C SER A 257 23.93 -17.15 2.35
N SER A 258 22.89 -16.62 2.99
CA SER A 258 21.99 -17.38 3.88
C SER A 258 20.63 -17.69 3.25
N LEU A 259 20.28 -17.03 2.14
CA LEU A 259 18.96 -17.07 1.54
C LEU A 259 19.03 -17.21 0.01
N PRO A 260 17.99 -17.80 -0.62
CA PRO A 260 17.89 -17.90 -2.08
C PRO A 260 17.52 -16.55 -2.74
N LEU A 261 18.08 -15.44 -2.26
CA LEU A 261 17.79 -14.10 -2.77
C LEU A 261 18.21 -13.97 -4.24
N SER A 262 17.23 -13.86 -5.12
CA SER A 262 17.42 -13.58 -6.55
C SER A 262 17.35 -12.08 -6.86
N MET A 263 16.84 -11.27 -5.92
CA MET A 263 16.75 -9.81 -6.04
C MET A 263 16.85 -9.11 -4.68
N VAL A 264 17.58 -8.00 -4.66
CA VAL A 264 17.56 -6.99 -3.58
C VAL A 264 17.36 -5.60 -4.18
N ALA A 265 16.54 -4.78 -3.54
CA ALA A 265 16.29 -3.40 -3.90
C ALA A 265 16.42 -2.50 -2.68
N ILE A 266 17.16 -1.40 -2.81
CA ILE A 266 17.25 -0.34 -1.80
C ILE A 266 16.73 0.95 -2.40
N ILE A 267 15.72 1.53 -1.75
CA ILE A 267 15.13 2.82 -2.12
C ILE A 267 15.65 3.86 -1.13
N ALA A 268 16.28 4.92 -1.62
CA ALA A 268 16.93 5.88 -0.75
C ALA A 268 16.72 7.34 -1.19
N TYR A 269 16.39 8.20 -0.24
CA TYR A 269 16.34 9.64 -0.45
C TYR A 269 17.75 10.21 -0.65
N THR A 270 17.99 10.83 -1.80
CA THR A 270 19.31 11.30 -2.26
C THR A 270 19.21 12.67 -2.95
N PRO A 271 18.88 13.74 -2.21
CA PRO A 271 18.57 15.05 -2.79
C PRO A 271 19.79 15.82 -3.34
N CYS A 272 21.02 15.44 -2.98
CA CYS A 272 22.22 16.22 -3.26
C CYS A 272 23.39 15.36 -3.75
N GLY A 273 24.51 16.00 -4.13
CA GLY A 273 25.69 15.29 -4.65
C GLY A 273 26.31 14.31 -3.65
N GLU A 274 26.33 14.66 -2.36
CA GLU A 274 26.91 13.82 -1.30
C GLU A 274 26.10 12.53 -1.10
N THR A 275 24.78 12.64 -1.00
CA THR A 275 23.88 11.48 -0.84
C THR A 275 23.85 10.61 -2.11
N LYS A 276 24.01 11.20 -3.31
CA LYS A 276 24.20 10.45 -4.56
C LYS A 276 25.54 9.71 -4.61
N HIS A 277 26.60 10.33 -4.09
CA HIS A 277 27.90 9.65 -3.95
C HIS A 277 27.79 8.45 -2.98
N ALA A 278 27.11 8.64 -1.86
CA ALA A 278 26.77 7.59 -0.89
C ALA A 278 26.00 6.42 -1.55
N ALA A 279 25.03 6.69 -2.42
CA ALA A 279 24.35 5.66 -3.21
C ALA A 279 25.30 4.86 -4.11
N GLY A 280 26.27 5.54 -4.74
CA GLY A 280 27.31 4.90 -5.52
C GLY A 280 28.24 4.02 -4.68
N GLU A 281 28.55 4.41 -3.45
CA GLU A 281 29.30 3.57 -2.51
C GLU A 281 28.51 2.32 -2.12
N LEU A 282 27.25 2.50 -1.75
CA LEU A 282 26.35 1.40 -1.39
C LEU A 282 26.22 0.38 -2.53
N ALA A 283 26.04 0.84 -3.77
CA ALA A 283 25.97 -0.02 -4.95
C ALA A 283 27.28 -0.79 -5.19
N ARG A 284 28.45 -0.14 -4.99
CA ARG A 284 29.76 -0.82 -5.08
C ARG A 284 29.91 -1.90 -4.03
N THR A 285 29.50 -1.64 -2.79
CA THR A 285 29.53 -2.65 -1.73
C THR A 285 28.60 -3.81 -2.03
N LEU A 286 27.36 -3.57 -2.48
CA LEU A 286 26.47 -4.66 -2.87
C LEU A 286 27.00 -5.49 -4.05
N SER A 287 27.78 -4.89 -4.94
CA SER A 287 28.37 -5.58 -6.10
C SER A 287 29.37 -6.67 -5.72
N SER A 288 29.89 -6.70 -4.49
CA SER A 288 30.73 -7.80 -4.02
C SER A 288 29.95 -9.08 -3.74
N SER A 289 28.65 -8.97 -3.47
CA SER A 289 27.80 -10.10 -3.04
C SER A 289 26.69 -10.41 -4.03
N PHE A 290 26.19 -9.43 -4.76
CA PHE A 290 25.12 -9.59 -5.75
C PHE A 290 25.64 -9.39 -7.17
N HIS A 291 25.23 -10.28 -8.08
CA HIS A 291 25.45 -10.08 -9.51
C HIS A 291 24.56 -8.96 -10.07
N GLN A 292 25.02 -8.30 -11.13
CA GLN A 292 24.26 -7.32 -11.92
C GLN A 292 23.64 -6.18 -11.09
N VAL A 293 24.46 -5.52 -10.27
CA VAL A 293 24.03 -4.34 -9.53
C VAL A 293 23.86 -3.13 -10.45
N SER A 294 22.74 -2.43 -10.34
CA SER A 294 22.44 -1.18 -11.04
C SER A 294 21.99 -0.11 -10.07
N LEU A 295 22.47 1.11 -10.28
CA LEU A 295 22.02 2.31 -9.58
C LEU A 295 21.25 3.20 -10.56
N VAL A 296 20.01 3.53 -10.23
CA VAL A 296 19.15 4.41 -11.03
C VAL A 296 18.68 5.57 -10.15
N THR A 297 18.97 6.79 -10.56
CA THR A 297 18.45 8.01 -9.89
C THR A 297 17.16 8.46 -10.57
N PHE A 298 16.20 8.95 -9.79
CA PHE A 298 14.92 9.42 -10.32
C PHE A 298 14.34 10.56 -9.48
N ALA A 299 13.40 11.31 -10.07
CA ALA A 299 12.65 12.36 -9.39
C ALA A 299 11.24 11.86 -9.04
N THR A 300 10.80 12.01 -7.79
CA THR A 300 9.43 11.68 -7.37
C THR A 300 8.40 12.64 -7.98
N ARG A 301 7.11 12.26 -7.98
CA ARG A 301 6.01 13.14 -8.41
C ARG A 301 6.03 14.46 -7.64
N GLY A 302 5.72 15.56 -8.33
CA GLY A 302 5.79 16.92 -7.78
C GLY A 302 7.16 17.60 -7.85
N VAL A 303 8.23 16.85 -8.16
CA VAL A 303 9.58 17.39 -8.37
C VAL A 303 9.85 17.55 -9.89
N PRO A 304 10.68 18.50 -10.37
CA PRO A 304 11.09 18.52 -11.77
C PRO A 304 11.85 17.25 -12.17
N VAL A 305 11.67 16.76 -13.39
CA VAL A 305 12.27 15.48 -13.86
C VAL A 305 13.80 15.52 -13.75
N ASP A 306 14.43 16.67 -14.02
CA ASP A 306 15.88 16.82 -13.97
C ASP A 306 16.44 16.88 -12.53
N ASN A 307 15.57 17.05 -11.53
CA ASN A 307 15.97 17.14 -10.13
C ASN A 307 15.76 15.79 -9.42
N HIS A 308 16.62 14.82 -9.75
CA HIS A 308 16.59 13.51 -9.12
C HIS A 308 16.87 13.63 -7.62
N ASN A 309 15.89 13.24 -6.82
CA ASN A 309 15.90 13.30 -5.36
C ASN A 309 15.88 11.92 -4.69
N PHE A 310 15.75 10.83 -5.48
CA PHE A 310 15.83 9.46 -5.00
C PHE A 310 16.78 8.62 -5.84
N SER A 311 17.29 7.56 -5.22
CA SER A 311 18.11 6.53 -5.83
C SER A 311 17.48 5.17 -5.56
N LEU A 312 17.43 4.34 -6.60
CA LEU A 312 17.07 2.94 -6.55
C LEU A 312 18.32 2.12 -6.86
N VAL A 313 18.78 1.34 -5.88
CA VAL A 313 19.86 0.37 -6.06
C VAL A 313 19.24 -1.01 -6.18
N LEU A 314 19.47 -1.68 -7.30
CA LEU A 314 18.99 -3.05 -7.56
C LEU A 314 20.19 -3.98 -7.66
N GLY A 315 20.11 -5.16 -7.06
CA GLY A 315 21.09 -6.24 -7.23
C GLY A 315 20.39 -7.58 -7.39
N GLY A 316 21.07 -8.53 -8.03
CA GLY A 316 20.56 -9.89 -8.24
C GLY A 316 20.29 -10.23 -9.71
N GLU A 317 19.97 -11.50 -9.94
CA GLU A 317 19.91 -12.11 -11.27
C GLU A 317 18.53 -12.03 -11.90
N SER A 318 17.47 -11.80 -11.11
CA SER A 318 16.10 -11.73 -11.63
C SER A 318 15.90 -10.48 -12.49
N ALA A 319 15.93 -10.64 -13.82
CA ALA A 319 15.70 -9.55 -14.76
C ALA A 319 14.26 -9.03 -14.66
N ASP A 320 13.29 -9.93 -14.52
CA ASP A 320 11.87 -9.58 -14.45
C ASP A 320 11.55 -8.77 -13.19
N ALA A 321 12.01 -9.21 -12.02
CA ALA A 321 11.78 -8.47 -10.77
C ALA A 321 12.41 -7.08 -10.79
N ARG A 322 13.64 -6.96 -11.34
CA ARG A 322 14.32 -5.66 -11.49
C ARG A 322 13.61 -4.74 -12.48
N ALA A 323 13.13 -5.26 -13.60
CA ALA A 323 12.35 -4.50 -14.58
C ALA A 323 11.03 -4.01 -13.97
N THR A 324 10.32 -4.90 -13.26
CA THR A 324 9.08 -4.57 -12.54
C THR A 324 9.29 -3.47 -11.50
N LEU A 325 10.31 -3.57 -10.64
CA LEU A 325 10.60 -2.52 -9.65
C LEU A 325 11.03 -1.20 -10.31
N THR A 326 11.83 -1.25 -11.38
CA THR A 326 12.18 -0.05 -12.14
C THR A 326 10.94 0.63 -12.73
N HIS A 327 9.99 -0.16 -13.26
CA HIS A 327 8.71 0.38 -13.72
C HIS A 327 7.91 1.01 -12.58
N LEU A 328 7.74 0.29 -11.47
CA LEU A 328 6.90 0.72 -10.34
C LEU A 328 7.47 1.93 -9.59
N ILE A 329 8.79 2.08 -9.52
CA ILE A 329 9.46 3.12 -8.73
C ILE A 329 9.89 4.28 -9.63
N VAL A 330 10.76 3.99 -10.61
CA VAL A 330 11.42 5.02 -11.42
C VAL A 330 10.46 5.60 -12.44
N GLN A 331 9.83 4.76 -13.26
CA GLN A 331 8.96 5.26 -14.34
C GLN A 331 7.68 5.90 -13.79
N ARG A 332 7.12 5.35 -12.70
CA ARG A 332 5.95 5.95 -12.01
C ARG A 332 6.29 7.08 -11.05
N ARG A 333 7.58 7.33 -10.83
CA ARG A 333 8.11 8.41 -9.99
C ARG A 333 7.59 8.32 -8.56
N SER A 334 7.57 7.11 -8.00
CA SER A 334 7.08 6.81 -6.66
C SER A 334 8.16 6.12 -5.84
N SER A 335 8.46 6.63 -4.64
CA SER A 335 9.33 5.94 -3.69
C SER A 335 8.60 4.87 -2.87
N ILE A 336 7.27 4.85 -2.92
CA ILE A 336 6.40 3.92 -2.19
C ILE A 336 5.70 3.02 -3.19
N ILE A 337 5.63 1.72 -2.91
CA ILE A 337 4.89 0.73 -3.69
C ILE A 337 3.72 0.23 -2.83
N SER A 338 2.50 0.31 -3.34
CA SER A 338 1.35 -0.27 -2.64
C SER A 338 1.32 -1.79 -2.77
N ALA A 339 0.66 -2.47 -1.82
CA ALA A 339 0.46 -3.93 -1.87
C ALA A 339 -0.22 -4.40 -3.16
N ALA A 340 -1.10 -3.57 -3.72
CA ALA A 340 -1.75 -3.85 -4.99
C ALA A 340 -0.74 -3.82 -6.16
N GLN A 341 0.15 -2.82 -6.20
CA GLN A 341 1.16 -2.69 -7.24
C GLN A 341 2.24 -3.77 -7.13
N SER A 342 2.64 -4.14 -5.91
CA SER A 342 3.66 -5.16 -5.69
C SER A 342 3.25 -6.55 -6.17
N MET A 343 1.95 -6.81 -6.36
CA MET A 343 1.46 -8.07 -6.94
C MET A 343 2.10 -8.41 -8.30
N LEU A 344 2.61 -7.42 -9.06
CA LEU A 344 3.38 -7.67 -10.28
C LEU A 344 4.67 -8.48 -10.09
N LEU A 345 5.22 -8.50 -8.87
CA LEU A 345 6.37 -9.35 -8.55
C LEU A 345 5.98 -10.82 -8.34
N ILE A 346 4.70 -11.09 -8.11
CA ILE A 346 4.17 -12.44 -7.91
C ILE A 346 3.45 -12.94 -9.17
N ASP A 347 2.76 -12.04 -9.86
CA ASP A 347 1.92 -12.31 -11.02
C ASP A 347 2.07 -11.16 -12.03
N SER A 348 2.82 -11.41 -13.11
CA SER A 348 3.12 -10.42 -14.14
C SER A 348 1.88 -9.90 -14.87
N ASP A 349 0.78 -10.67 -14.84
CA ASP A 349 -0.48 -10.31 -15.48
C ASP A 349 -1.47 -9.64 -14.50
N SER A 350 -1.03 -9.35 -13.27
CA SER A 350 -1.89 -8.80 -12.23
C SER A 350 -2.50 -7.47 -12.65
N VAL A 351 -3.82 -7.38 -12.76
CA VAL A 351 -4.54 -6.14 -13.12
C VAL A 351 -4.35 -5.00 -12.10
N LEU A 352 -3.90 -5.31 -10.88
CA LEU A 352 -3.83 -4.37 -9.75
C LEU A 352 -2.83 -3.23 -9.93
N HIS A 353 -1.85 -3.36 -10.84
CA HIS A 353 -0.91 -2.27 -11.10
C HIS A 353 -1.52 -1.12 -11.91
N GLN A 354 -2.58 -1.36 -12.68
CA GLN A 354 -3.15 -0.37 -13.59
C GLN A 354 -4.18 0.51 -12.87
N THR A 355 -3.79 1.36 -11.93
CA THR A 355 -4.74 2.28 -11.29
C THR A 355 -5.16 3.37 -12.28
N GLY A 356 -6.44 3.38 -12.68
CA GLY A 356 -6.99 4.30 -13.68
C GLY A 356 -7.89 5.37 -13.06
N SER A 357 -9.10 5.00 -12.65
CA SER A 357 -10.11 5.96 -12.16
C SER A 357 -10.25 5.90 -10.64
N LEU A 358 -10.31 7.06 -9.98
CA LEU A 358 -10.52 7.17 -8.53
C LEU A 358 -11.93 7.67 -8.25
N ILE A 359 -12.61 7.00 -7.33
CA ILE A 359 -13.99 7.30 -6.95
C ILE A 359 -14.08 7.32 -5.45
N ASP A 360 -14.48 8.45 -4.89
CA ASP A 360 -14.65 8.60 -3.45
C ASP A 360 -16.14 8.63 -3.09
N PHE A 361 -16.53 7.73 -2.19
CA PHE A 361 -17.85 7.65 -1.59
C PHE A 361 -17.83 8.25 -0.18
N GLY A 362 -18.59 9.33 0.00
CA GLY A 362 -18.65 10.14 1.22
C GLY A 362 -19.89 9.93 2.10
N GLY A 363 -20.83 9.08 1.67
CA GLY A 363 -22.09 8.82 2.35
C GLY A 363 -23.30 9.05 1.45
N PHE A 364 -24.50 9.02 2.05
CA PHE A 364 -25.76 9.09 1.30
C PHE A 364 -26.46 10.46 1.34
N ASP A 365 -25.95 11.44 2.09
CA ASP A 365 -26.52 12.80 2.16
C ASP A 365 -25.85 13.73 1.13
N PRO A 366 -26.51 14.03 -0.01
CA PRO A 366 -25.90 14.85 -1.06
C PRO A 366 -25.68 16.30 -0.61
N LYS A 367 -26.56 16.84 0.24
CA LYS A 367 -26.47 18.22 0.72
C LYS A 367 -25.27 18.37 1.65
N TYR A 368 -25.04 17.38 2.51
CA TYR A 368 -23.87 17.35 3.37
C TYR A 368 -22.58 17.26 2.55
N ILE A 369 -22.51 16.34 1.58
CA ILE A 369 -21.35 16.17 0.71
C ILE A 369 -21.03 17.46 -0.07
N GLN A 370 -22.03 18.09 -0.67
CA GLN A 370 -21.86 19.36 -1.40
C GLN A 370 -21.34 20.47 -0.50
N LYS A 371 -21.85 20.56 0.74
CA LYS A 371 -21.39 21.53 1.74
C LYS A 371 -19.92 21.33 2.09
N GLU A 372 -19.50 20.08 2.34
CA GLU A 372 -18.12 19.76 2.69
C GLU A 372 -17.17 20.08 1.53
N ILE A 373 -17.51 19.74 0.28
CA ILE A 373 -16.71 20.11 -0.90
C ILE A 373 -16.60 21.63 -1.05
N ALA A 374 -17.72 22.35 -0.96
CA ALA A 374 -17.71 23.81 -1.11
C ALA A 374 -16.91 24.52 0.00
N ALA A 375 -16.89 23.97 1.22
CA ALA A 375 -16.06 24.49 2.30
C ALA A 375 -14.56 24.30 2.01
N LYS A 376 -14.18 23.17 1.40
CA LYS A 376 -12.79 22.88 1.03
C LYS A 376 -12.30 23.70 -0.14
N ASP A 377 -13.11 23.90 -1.17
CA ASP A 377 -12.70 24.73 -2.31
C ASP A 377 -12.33 26.15 -1.85
N LYS A 378 -13.03 26.69 -0.85
CA LYS A 378 -12.68 27.96 -0.20
C LYS A 378 -11.37 27.92 0.59
N GLU A 379 -11.10 26.83 1.32
CA GLU A 379 -9.84 26.63 2.05
C GLU A 379 -8.65 26.61 1.07
N PHE A 380 -8.80 25.96 -0.08
CA PHE A 380 -7.76 25.89 -1.10
C PHE A 380 -7.55 27.20 -1.85
N GLU A 381 -8.61 27.94 -2.15
CA GLU A 381 -8.49 29.29 -2.71
C GLU A 381 -7.66 30.18 -1.79
N GLN A 382 -7.90 30.12 -0.47
CA GLN A 382 -7.15 30.91 0.52
C GLN A 382 -5.67 30.53 0.60
N GLN A 383 -5.33 29.24 0.52
CA GLN A 383 -3.94 28.75 0.53
C GLN A 383 -3.14 29.07 -0.75
N THR A 384 -3.80 29.48 -1.84
CA THR A 384 -3.13 29.81 -3.10
C THR A 384 -2.75 31.30 -3.20
N TYR A 385 -3.26 32.14 -2.29
CA TYR A 385 -3.01 33.58 -2.23
C TYR A 385 -2.11 34.02 -1.06
N GLU A 386 -1.55 33.06 -0.32
CA GLU A 386 -0.45 33.25 0.65
C GLU A 386 0.84 32.65 0.07
#